data_AF-A0A954A1V0-F1
#
_entry.id   AF-A0A954A1V0-F1
#
_cell.length_a   1.000
_cell.length_b   1.000
_cell.length_c   1.000
_cell.angle_alpha   90.00
_cell.angle_beta   90.00
_cell.angle_gamma   90.00
#
_symmetry.space_group_name_H-M   'P 1'
#
loop_
_entity.id
_entity.type
_entity.pdbx_description
1 polymer ?
#
loop_
_entity_poly.entity_id
_entity_poly.type
_entity_poly.pdbx_seq_one_letter_code
_entity_poly.pdbx_strand_id
1 'polypeptide(L)'
;MADPRDASAPVAGPQAPVVPPRRRAFLRWLWRGALLFAVLVVLTVIAVPFVLSSGAVRRRIEAQLAATLHTGVHLDGHSLGWLSGVELRGLRVDNPPGFPKDWRPIELQRLHAETSLFGLPNGPATDIDLADWKRLMAVNVDG
;
A
#
# COMPACT_ATOMS: atom_id res chain seq x y z
N MET A 1 84.28 -44.19 11.78
CA MET A 1 83.84 -43.00 12.53
C MET A 1 82.90 -42.23 11.59
N ALA A 2 81.60 -42.51 11.69
CA ALA A 2 80.58 -42.07 10.74
C ALA A 2 80.05 -40.67 11.13
N ASP A 3 79.86 -39.81 10.14
CA ASP A 3 79.45 -38.41 10.24
C ASP A 3 77.93 -38.30 10.56
N PRO A 4 77.51 -37.58 11.62
CA PRO A 4 76.11 -37.47 12.05
C PRO A 4 75.26 -36.49 11.20
N ARG A 5 75.50 -36.39 9.88
CA ARG A 5 74.83 -35.44 8.97
C ARG A 5 73.81 -36.08 8.03
N ASP A 6 73.17 -37.17 8.45
CA ASP A 6 71.87 -37.57 7.90
C ASP A 6 70.77 -36.63 8.42
N ALA A 7 70.86 -35.37 8.01
CA ALA A 7 69.79 -34.40 8.15
C ALA A 7 68.73 -34.71 7.10
N SER A 8 67.83 -35.63 7.46
CA SER A 8 66.59 -35.92 6.73
C SER A 8 65.87 -34.61 6.42
N ALA A 9 65.95 -34.16 5.17
CA ALA A 9 65.18 -33.02 4.70
C ALA A 9 63.69 -33.35 4.86
N PRO A 10 62.88 -32.45 5.47
CA PRO A 10 61.46 -32.68 5.61
C PRO A 10 60.84 -32.72 4.20
N VAL A 11 60.36 -33.90 3.82
CA VAL A 11 59.56 -34.11 2.61
C VAL A 11 58.35 -33.19 2.72
N ALA A 12 58.34 -32.12 1.92
CA ALA A 12 57.21 -31.21 1.83
C ALA A 12 56.01 -32.00 1.30
N GLY A 13 55.09 -32.34 2.20
CA GLY A 13 53.86 -33.03 1.87
C GLY A 13 53.03 -32.22 0.86
N PRO A 14 52.20 -32.89 0.03
CA PRO A 14 51.38 -32.21 -0.97
C PRO A 14 50.53 -31.12 -0.32
N GLN A 15 50.78 -29.86 -0.68
CA GLN A 15 49.96 -28.76 -0.19
C GLN A 15 48.56 -28.91 -0.78
N ALA A 16 47.57 -29.15 0.08
CA ALA A 16 46.18 -29.24 -0.31
C ALA A 16 45.76 -27.91 -0.98
N PRO A 17 45.03 -27.93 -2.11
CA PRO A 17 44.60 -26.71 -2.77
C PRO A 17 43.67 -25.93 -1.84
N VAL A 18 44.03 -24.69 -1.52
CA VAL A 18 43.17 -23.77 -0.78
C VAL A 18 42.01 -23.37 -1.70
N VAL A 19 40.87 -24.05 -1.56
CA VAL A 19 39.67 -23.76 -2.37
C VAL A 19 39.14 -22.37 -1.97
N PRO A 20 39.03 -21.40 -2.88
CA PRO A 20 38.58 -20.07 -2.54
C PRO A 20 37.12 -20.11 -2.03
N PRO A 21 36.76 -19.27 -1.04
CA PRO A 21 35.44 -19.30 -0.42
C PRO A 21 34.38 -18.79 -1.41
N ARG A 22 33.66 -19.73 -2.04
CA ARG A 22 32.58 -19.50 -3.01
C ARG A 22 31.42 -18.62 -2.48
N ARG A 23 31.35 -18.42 -1.16
CA ARG A 23 30.24 -17.71 -0.48
C ARG A 23 30.12 -16.23 -0.85
N ARG A 24 31.21 -15.56 -1.24
CA ARG A 24 31.19 -14.11 -1.55
C ARG A 24 30.48 -13.80 -2.88
N ALA A 25 30.47 -14.73 -3.82
CA ALA A 25 29.80 -14.54 -5.11
C ALA A 25 28.28 -14.64 -4.97
N PHE A 26 27.79 -15.59 -4.16
CA PHE A 26 26.36 -15.73 -3.87
C PHE A 26 25.79 -14.50 -3.16
N LEU A 27 26.52 -13.95 -2.18
CA LEU A 27 26.07 -12.77 -1.45
C LEU A 27 25.95 -11.54 -2.36
N ARG A 28 26.87 -11.36 -3.32
CA ARG A 28 26.78 -10.28 -4.33
C ARG A 28 25.56 -10.46 -5.25
N TRP A 29 25.21 -11.69 -5.58
CA TRP A 29 24.02 -12.00 -6.40
C TRP A 29 22.73 -11.74 -5.62
N LEU A 30 22.69 -12.12 -4.34
CA LEU A 30 21.58 -11.85 -3.45
C LEU A 30 21.35 -10.35 -3.27
N TRP A 31 22.43 -9.58 -3.06
CA TRP A 31 22.35 -8.11 -2.95
C TRP A 31 21.88 -7.44 -4.24
N ARG A 32 22.27 -7.95 -5.42
CA ARG A 32 21.74 -7.47 -6.70
C ARG A 32 20.25 -7.76 -6.85
N GLY A 33 19.81 -8.96 -6.45
CA GLY A 33 18.40 -9.32 -6.42
C GLY A 33 17.59 -8.44 -5.46
N ALA A 34 18.10 -8.24 -4.24
CA ALA A 34 17.49 -7.36 -3.24
C ALA A 34 17.42 -5.91 -3.73
N LEU A 35 18.47 -5.40 -4.38
CA LEU A 35 18.48 -4.06 -4.95
C LEU A 35 17.45 -3.93 -6.08
N LEU A 36 17.38 -4.89 -7.00
CA LEU A 36 16.39 -4.88 -8.07
C LEU A 36 14.97 -4.93 -7.52
N PHE A 37 14.73 -5.78 -6.53
CA PHE A 37 13.44 -5.87 -5.85
C PHE A 37 13.08 -4.55 -5.14
N ALA A 38 14.02 -3.94 -4.41
CA ALA A 38 13.80 -2.66 -3.76
C ALA A 38 13.47 -1.56 -4.79
N VAL A 39 14.19 -1.50 -5.91
CA VAL A 39 13.88 -0.56 -7.01
C VAL A 39 12.48 -0.80 -7.57
N LEU A 40 12.10 -2.06 -7.81
CA LEU A 40 10.77 -2.41 -8.31
C LEU A 40 9.66 -1.99 -7.33
N VAL A 41 9.87 -2.21 -6.04
CA VAL A 41 8.93 -1.79 -4.98
C VAL A 41 8.79 -0.27 -4.97
N VAL A 42 9.91 0.47 -4.98
CA VAL A 42 9.89 1.94 -5.02
C VAL A 42 9.17 2.44 -6.27
N LEU A 43 9.45 1.86 -7.43
CA LEU A 43 8.80 2.20 -8.68
C LEU A 43 7.28 1.98 -8.60
N THR A 44 6.86 0.87 -8.02
CA THR A 44 5.45 0.53 -7.81
C THR A 44 4.78 1.53 -6.87
N VAL A 45 5.42 1.85 -5.74
CA VAL A 45 4.92 2.82 -4.75
C VAL A 45 4.73 4.21 -5.34
N ILE A 46 5.57 4.61 -6.30
CA ILE A 46 5.47 5.88 -7.03
C ILE A 46 4.43 5.80 -8.17
N ALA A 47 4.34 4.68 -8.87
CA ALA A 47 3.42 4.51 -10.00
C ALA A 47 1.95 4.42 -9.55
N VAL A 48 1.67 3.83 -8.39
CA VAL A 48 0.31 3.67 -7.84
C VAL A 48 -0.44 5.01 -7.69
N PRO A 49 0.08 6.05 -7.01
CA PRO A 49 -0.62 7.33 -6.93
C PRO A 49 -0.80 8.00 -8.30
N PHE A 50 0.12 7.76 -9.26
CA PHE A 50 -0.02 8.25 -10.63
C PHE A 50 -1.19 7.59 -11.35
N VAL A 51 -1.32 6.26 -11.27
CA VAL A 51 -2.45 5.53 -11.84
C VAL A 51 -3.75 5.86 -11.12
N LEU A 52 -3.71 6.02 -9.80
CA LEU A 52 -4.88 6.41 -9.01
C LEU A 52 -5.33 7.84 -9.34
N SER A 53 -4.41 8.76 -9.65
CA SER A 53 -4.75 10.11 -10.12
C SER A 53 -5.42 10.13 -11.49
N SER A 54 -5.45 9.01 -12.21
CA SER A 54 -6.18 8.91 -13.47
C SER A 54 -7.70 9.02 -13.22
N GLY A 55 -8.39 9.75 -14.09
CA GLY A 55 -9.84 9.98 -13.99
C GLY A 55 -10.71 8.71 -14.01
N ALA A 56 -10.15 7.54 -14.26
CA ALA A 56 -10.85 6.26 -14.22
C ALA A 56 -11.35 5.89 -12.81
N VAL A 57 -10.54 6.17 -11.77
CA VAL A 57 -10.91 5.89 -10.38
C VAL A 57 -12.05 6.80 -9.94
N ARG A 58 -11.95 8.10 -10.27
CA ARG A 58 -13.01 9.08 -10.04
C ARG A 58 -14.34 8.61 -10.61
N ARG A 59 -14.37 8.19 -11.89
CA ARG A 59 -15.61 7.71 -12.54
C ARG A 59 -16.20 6.49 -11.84
N ARG A 60 -15.36 5.57 -11.36
CA ARG A 60 -15.85 4.41 -10.59
C ARG A 60 -16.45 4.82 -9.25
N ILE A 61 -15.79 5.72 -8.53
CA ILE A 61 -16.29 6.24 -7.25
C ILE A 61 -17.61 6.98 -7.45
N GLU A 62 -17.70 7.88 -8.44
CA GLU A 62 -18.93 8.59 -8.82
C GLU A 62 -20.04 7.59 -9.17
N ALA A 63 -19.76 6.56 -9.97
CA ALA A 63 -20.75 5.54 -10.34
C ALA A 63 -21.26 4.72 -9.13
N GLN A 64 -20.38 4.34 -8.20
CA GLN A 64 -20.76 3.60 -7.00
C GLN A 64 -21.56 4.46 -6.02
N LEU A 65 -21.18 5.72 -5.84
CA LEU A 65 -21.91 6.67 -5.00
C LEU A 65 -23.28 6.97 -5.61
N ALA A 66 -23.35 7.22 -6.92
CA ALA A 66 -24.61 7.47 -7.61
C ALA A 66 -25.56 6.27 -7.54
N ALA A 67 -25.03 5.04 -7.64
CA ALA A 67 -25.82 3.83 -7.48
C ALA A 67 -26.39 3.67 -6.06
N THR A 68 -25.59 4.00 -5.03
CA THR A 68 -26.00 3.88 -3.62
C THR A 68 -26.98 4.98 -3.20
N LEU A 69 -26.75 6.22 -3.67
CA LEU A 69 -27.54 7.39 -3.29
C LEU A 69 -28.74 7.62 -4.22
N HIS A 70 -28.85 6.84 -5.30
CA HIS A 70 -29.87 7.00 -6.35
C HIS A 70 -29.97 8.43 -6.90
N THR A 71 -28.85 9.17 -6.90
CA THR A 71 -28.77 10.57 -7.34
C THR A 71 -27.44 10.84 -8.05
N GLY A 72 -27.35 11.95 -8.76
CA GLY A 72 -26.11 12.39 -9.39
C GLY A 72 -25.06 12.76 -8.36
N VAL A 73 -23.84 12.28 -8.56
CA VAL A 73 -22.71 12.58 -7.68
C VAL A 73 -21.52 13.01 -8.53
N HIS A 74 -20.95 14.15 -8.19
CA HIS A 74 -19.80 14.72 -8.87
C HIS A 74 -18.66 14.91 -7.89
N LEU A 75 -17.44 14.58 -8.31
CA LEU A 75 -16.25 14.69 -7.49
C LEU A 75 -15.21 15.57 -8.17
N ASP A 76 -14.79 16.68 -7.57
CA ASP A 76 -13.78 17.54 -8.22
C ASP A 76 -12.39 16.88 -8.24
N GLY A 77 -12.04 16.14 -7.19
CA GLY A 77 -10.79 15.38 -7.15
C GLY A 77 -10.68 14.44 -5.97
N HIS A 78 -9.72 13.53 -6.06
CA HIS A 78 -9.38 12.60 -4.99
C HIS A 78 -7.87 12.52 -4.82
N SER A 79 -7.43 12.29 -3.59
CA SER A 79 -6.04 12.05 -3.24
C SER A 79 -5.95 10.77 -2.42
N LEU A 80 -4.93 9.97 -2.67
CA LEU A 80 -4.67 8.75 -1.93
C LEU A 80 -3.27 8.85 -1.37
N GLY A 81 -3.17 9.05 -0.06
CA GLY A 81 -1.91 9.05 0.64
C GLY A 81 -1.69 7.71 1.31
N TRP A 82 -0.48 7.19 1.15
CA TRP A 82 -0.09 5.92 1.77
C TRP A 82 -0.30 5.90 3.28
N LEU A 83 -0.03 7.03 3.95
CA LEU A 83 -0.19 7.22 5.39
C LEU A 83 -1.46 8.00 5.78
N SER A 84 -1.99 8.82 4.88
CA SER A 84 -3.09 9.75 5.18
C SER A 84 -4.46 9.28 4.68
N GLY A 85 -4.54 8.07 4.10
CA GLY A 85 -5.79 7.49 3.62
C GLY A 85 -6.31 8.13 2.33
N VAL A 86 -7.63 8.03 2.12
CA VAL A 86 -8.32 8.53 0.94
C VAL A 86 -8.96 9.87 1.28
N GLU A 87 -8.59 10.92 0.56
CA GLU A 87 -9.21 12.23 0.65
C GLU A 87 -10.01 12.50 -0.62
N LEU A 88 -11.31 12.74 -0.46
CA LEU A 88 -12.22 13.16 -1.53
C LEU A 88 -12.46 14.67 -1.39
N ARG A 89 -12.38 15.41 -2.49
CA ARG A 89 -12.53 16.87 -2.54
C ARG A 89 -13.63 17.26 -3.51
N GLY A 90 -14.42 18.26 -3.12
CA GLY A 90 -15.50 18.80 -3.95
C GLY A 90 -16.53 17.75 -4.32
N LEU A 91 -16.96 16.95 -3.34
CA LEU A 91 -18.05 16.01 -3.51
C LEU A 91 -19.36 16.80 -3.55
N ARG A 92 -20.06 16.75 -4.68
CA ARG A 92 -21.38 17.35 -4.87
C ARG A 92 -22.40 16.24 -5.02
N VAL A 93 -23.45 16.30 -4.21
CA VAL A 93 -24.56 15.37 -4.28
C VAL A 93 -25.77 16.14 -4.80
N ASP A 94 -26.28 15.71 -5.95
CA ASP A 94 -27.46 16.30 -6.56
C ASP A 94 -28.71 15.97 -5.74
N ASN A 95 -29.72 16.83 -5.86
CA ASN A 95 -31.00 16.61 -5.20
C ASN A 95 -31.69 15.37 -5.79
N PRO A 96 -32.19 14.45 -4.94
CA PRO A 96 -32.91 13.28 -5.41
C PRO A 96 -34.22 13.67 -6.13
N PRO A 97 -34.77 12.78 -6.98
CA PRO A 97 -36.00 13.05 -7.70
C PRO A 97 -37.16 13.32 -6.72
N GLY A 98 -37.83 14.46 -6.89
CA GLY A 98 -38.91 14.93 -6.02
C GLY A 98 -38.55 16.09 -5.09
N PHE A 99 -37.27 16.46 -5.00
CA PHE A 99 -36.84 17.67 -4.30
C PHE A 99 -36.96 18.92 -5.18
N PRO A 100 -37.27 20.10 -4.59
CA PRO A 100 -37.28 21.36 -5.32
C PRO A 100 -35.93 21.63 -5.99
N LYS A 101 -35.96 21.97 -7.29
CA LYS A 101 -34.74 22.28 -8.06
C LYS A 101 -34.01 23.54 -7.57
N ASP A 102 -34.71 24.39 -6.84
CA ASP A 102 -34.18 25.65 -6.32
C ASP A 102 -33.34 25.47 -5.05
N TRP A 103 -33.34 24.27 -4.46
CA TRP A 103 -32.53 23.96 -3.28
C TRP A 103 -31.08 23.71 -3.68
N ARG A 104 -30.15 24.33 -2.94
CA ARG A 104 -28.72 24.17 -3.20
C ARG A 104 -28.31 22.72 -2.98
N PRO A 105 -27.63 22.08 -3.96
CA PRO A 105 -27.04 20.77 -3.77
C PRO A 105 -26.12 20.76 -2.56
N ILE A 106 -26.01 19.60 -1.90
CA ILE A 106 -25.10 19.46 -0.76
C ILE A 106 -23.69 19.33 -1.33
N GLU A 107 -22.86 20.32 -1.02
CA GLU A 107 -21.44 20.33 -1.37
C GLU A 107 -20.60 19.96 -0.14
N LEU A 108 -19.98 18.79 -0.18
CA LEU A 108 -18.93 18.43 0.76
C LEU A 108 -17.58 18.85 0.19
N GLN A 109 -17.00 19.89 0.77
CA GLN A 109 -15.70 20.40 0.34
C GLN A 109 -14.58 19.36 0.50
N ARG A 110 -14.63 18.60 1.61
CA ARG A 110 -13.60 17.63 1.95
C ARG A 110 -14.19 16.47 2.74
N LEU A 111 -13.98 15.25 2.26
CA LEU A 111 -14.29 14.03 2.97
C LEU A 111 -13.01 13.22 3.14
N HIS A 112 -12.60 13.04 4.40
CA HIS A 112 -11.44 12.23 4.77
C HIS A 112 -11.94 10.84 5.16
N ALA A 113 -11.45 9.82 4.48
CA ALA A 113 -11.65 8.43 4.85
C ALA A 113 -10.29 7.87 5.30
N GLU A 114 -10.16 7.62 6.59
CA GLU A 114 -8.98 7.00 7.19
C GLU A 114 -8.94 5.50 6.84
N THR A 115 -8.58 5.20 5.60
CA THR A 115 -8.20 3.84 5.18
C THR A 115 -6.69 3.86 4.93
N SER A 116 -5.92 3.60 5.98
CA SER A 116 -4.47 3.44 5.84
C SER A 116 -4.18 2.14 5.09
N LEU A 117 -3.48 2.25 3.95
CA LEU A 117 -3.07 1.07 3.18
C LEU A 117 -2.09 0.19 3.97
N PHE A 118 -1.38 0.75 4.94
CA PHE A 118 -0.48 0.01 5.83
C PHE A 118 -1.19 -0.67 7.01
N GLY A 119 -2.45 -0.33 7.28
CA GLY A 119 -3.30 -1.00 8.28
C GLY A 119 -3.89 -2.33 7.80
N LEU A 120 -3.72 -2.67 6.52
CA LEU A 120 -4.33 -3.83 5.87
C LEU A 120 -3.72 -5.23 6.13
N PRO A 121 -2.61 -5.46 6.87
CA PRO A 121 -2.17 -6.85 7.07
C PRO A 121 -2.99 -7.63 8.11
N ASN A 122 -3.79 -7.01 9.00
CA ASN A 122 -4.43 -7.71 10.14
C ASN A 122 -5.86 -7.27 10.53
N GLY A 123 -6.62 -6.53 9.72
CA GLY A 123 -7.97 -6.08 10.10
C GLY A 123 -8.97 -6.21 8.96
N PRO A 124 -10.19 -6.73 9.21
CA PRO A 124 -11.18 -6.93 8.18
C PRO A 124 -11.61 -5.58 7.60
N ALA A 125 -11.83 -5.58 6.29
CA ALA A 125 -12.47 -4.50 5.56
C ALA A 125 -13.65 -3.95 6.37
N THR A 126 -13.60 -2.66 6.69
CA THR A 126 -14.77 -1.80 6.93
C THR A 126 -16.05 -2.56 7.28
N ASP A 127 -16.06 -3.17 8.46
CA ASP A 127 -17.32 -3.56 9.08
C ASP A 127 -17.85 -2.25 9.68
N ILE A 128 -18.60 -1.50 8.86
CA ILE A 128 -19.53 -0.52 9.40
C ILE A 128 -20.56 -1.38 10.12
N ASP A 129 -20.27 -1.69 11.37
CA ASP A 129 -21.07 -2.56 12.22
C ASP A 129 -22.47 -1.95 12.31
N LEU A 130 -23.43 -2.59 11.65
CA LEU A 130 -24.85 -2.24 11.69
C LEU A 130 -25.39 -2.24 13.13
N ALA A 131 -24.70 -2.87 14.09
CA ALA A 131 -25.04 -2.81 15.50
C ALA A 131 -24.84 -1.41 16.11
N ASP A 132 -23.90 -0.61 15.60
CA ASP A 132 -23.62 0.72 16.14
C ASP A 132 -24.69 1.74 15.71
N TRP A 133 -25.28 1.55 14.53
CA TRP A 133 -26.43 2.34 14.04
C TRP A 133 -27.69 2.13 14.88
N LYS A 134 -27.94 0.91 15.38
CA LYS A 134 -29.06 0.65 16.31
C LYS A 134 -28.87 1.36 17.65
N ARG A 135 -27.62 1.50 18.12
CA ARG A 135 -27.30 2.24 19.34
C ARG A 135 -27.54 3.74 19.19
N LEU A 136 -27.15 4.32 18.05
CA LEU A 136 -27.36 5.75 17.78
C LEU A 136 -28.83 6.10 17.56
N MET A 137 -29.64 5.19 17.01
CA MET A 137 -31.09 5.41 16.87
C MET A 137 -31.86 5.18 18.18
N ALA A 138 -31.38 4.32 19.07
CA ALA A 138 -32.03 4.08 20.37
C ALA A 138 -31.89 5.27 21.34
N VAL A 139 -30.86 6.10 21.21
CA VAL A 139 -30.63 7.25 22.11
C VAL A 139 -31.56 8.44 21.80
N ASN A 140 -32.19 8.48 20.63
CA ASN A 140 -32.96 9.65 20.19
C ASN A 140 -34.49 9.48 20.23
N VAL A 141 -35.00 8.44 20.91
CA VAL A 141 -36.45 8.15 21.00
C VAL A 141 -37.05 8.55 22.36
N ASP A 142 -36.22 8.88 23.36
CA ASP A 142 -36.67 9.20 24.72
C ASP A 142 -36.49 10.69 25.11
N GLY A 143 -36.41 11.60 24.13
CA GLY A 143 -36.24 13.05 24.34
C GLY A 143 -37.38 13.88 23.78
#